data_AF-A0A9P5YN31-F1
#
_entry.id   AF-A0A9P5YN31-F1
#
_cell.length_a   1.000
_cell.length_b   1.000
_cell.length_c   1.000
_cell.angle_alpha   90.00
_cell.angle_beta   90.00
_cell.angle_gamma   90.00
#
_symmetry.space_group_name_H-M   'P 1'
#
loop_
_entity.id
_entity.type
_entity.pdbx_description
1 polymer ?
#
loop_
_entity_poly.entity_id
_entity_poly.type
_entity_poly.pdbx_seq_one_letter_code
_entity_poly.pdbx_strand_id
1 'polypeptide(L)'
;SIAAKTARSNLGLINLPHPPSSPNLNPIEPLWLLLKNRVANIHGSFNSLDALWSAVQRVWDDISLREIQKHTGRMDNCVEAVLKAKGYHTQF
;
A
#
# COMPACT_ATOMS: atom_id res chain seq x y z
N SER A 1 16.39 11.68 -6.51
CA SER A 1 17.69 12.07 -7.12
C SER A 1 17.63 11.92 -8.63
N ILE A 2 18.55 12.57 -9.36
CA ILE A 2 18.73 12.38 -10.81
C ILE A 2 19.02 10.90 -11.12
N ALA A 3 19.89 10.27 -10.32
CA ALA A 3 20.20 8.84 -10.42
C ALA A 3 18.96 7.93 -10.40
N ALA A 4 17.99 8.18 -9.51
CA ALA A 4 16.76 7.39 -9.44
C ALA A 4 15.81 7.61 -10.63
N LYS A 5 15.86 8.78 -11.30
CA LYS A 5 15.09 9.04 -12.52
C LYS A 5 15.74 8.34 -13.72
N THR A 6 17.06 8.44 -13.85
CA THR A 6 17.85 7.76 -14.88
C THR A 6 17.69 6.24 -14.79
N ALA A 7 17.80 5.67 -13.60
CA ALA A 7 17.65 4.23 -13.40
C ALA A 7 16.25 3.72 -13.83
N ARG A 8 15.18 4.43 -13.46
CA ARG A 8 13.80 4.09 -13.88
C ARG A 8 13.64 4.16 -15.40
N SER A 9 14.18 5.20 -16.03
CA SER A 9 14.15 5.35 -17.49
C SER A 9 14.89 4.21 -18.19
N ASN A 10 16.07 3.85 -17.71
CA ASN A 10 16.89 2.78 -18.31
C ASN A 10 16.23 1.40 -18.19
N LEU A 11 15.42 1.18 -17.15
CA LEU A 11 14.65 -0.04 -16.92
C LEU A 11 13.27 -0.04 -17.60
N GLY A 12 12.92 1.03 -18.34
CA GLY A 12 11.60 1.15 -18.97
C GLY A 12 10.43 1.30 -17.98
N LEU A 13 10.71 1.70 -16.74
CA LEU A 13 9.68 1.86 -15.71
C LEU A 13 8.90 3.16 -15.91
N ILE A 14 7.58 3.03 -16.10
CA ILE A 14 6.67 4.16 -16.25
C ILE A 14 6.32 4.71 -14.87
N ASN A 15 6.51 6.01 -14.68
CA ASN A 15 6.11 6.68 -13.45
C ASN A 15 4.65 7.14 -13.53
N LEU A 16 3.79 6.57 -12.71
CA LEU A 16 2.41 7.03 -12.57
C LEU A 16 2.37 8.36 -11.81
N PRO A 17 1.71 9.41 -12.33
CA PRO A 17 1.53 10.65 -11.60
C PRO A 17 0.66 10.40 -10.36
N HIS A 18 1.11 10.84 -9.20
CA HIS A 18 0.38 10.74 -7.94
C HIS A 18 0.17 12.16 -7.37
N PRO A 19 -1.08 12.57 -7.11
CA PRO A 19 -1.35 13.89 -6.57
C PRO A 19 -0.84 14.03 -5.12
N PRO A 20 -0.40 15.23 -4.72
CA PRO A 20 0.04 15.46 -3.35
C PRO A 20 -1.09 15.20 -2.34
N SER A 21 -0.74 14.83 -1.11
CA SER A 21 -1.67 14.64 0.01
C SER A 21 -2.83 13.67 -0.27
N SER A 22 -2.65 12.69 -1.16
CA SER A 22 -3.70 11.78 -1.62
C SER A 22 -3.42 10.31 -1.29
N PRO A 23 -3.25 9.93 -0.01
CA PRO A 23 -2.96 8.55 0.37
C PRO A 23 -4.01 7.56 -0.14
N ASN A 24 -5.27 7.99 -0.27
CA ASN A 24 -6.39 7.17 -0.74
C ASN A 24 -6.21 6.71 -2.21
N LEU A 25 -5.29 7.34 -2.95
CA LEU A 25 -4.89 6.98 -4.32
C LEU A 25 -3.60 6.13 -4.36
N ASN A 26 -3.18 5.56 -3.23
CA ASN A 26 -2.08 4.62 -3.13
C ASN A 26 -2.61 3.21 -2.83
N PRO A 27 -2.53 2.25 -3.78
CA PRO A 27 -3.23 0.96 -3.67
C PRO A 27 -2.71 0.06 -2.55
N ILE A 28 -1.55 0.38 -1.97
CA ILE A 28 -0.94 -0.38 -0.88
C ILE A 28 -1.46 0.02 0.51
N GLU A 29 -2.09 1.19 0.69
CA GLU A 29 -2.54 1.64 2.02
C GLU A 29 -3.47 0.64 2.72
N PRO A 30 -4.48 0.06 2.03
CA PRO A 30 -5.33 -0.96 2.65
C PRO A 30 -4.56 -2.24 3.01
N LEU A 31 -3.51 -2.55 2.25
CA LEU A 31 -2.64 -3.71 2.51
C LEU A 31 -1.78 -3.49 3.76
N TRP A 32 -1.28 -2.27 3.96
CA TRP A 32 -0.59 -1.90 5.19
C TRP A 32 -1.49 -2.00 6.42
N LEU A 33 -2.75 -1.60 6.29
CA LEU A 33 -3.72 -1.77 7.37
C LEU A 33 -3.96 -3.26 7.70
N LEU A 34 -4.13 -4.10 6.67
CA LEU A 34 -4.27 -5.55 6.83
C LEU A 34 -3.06 -6.16 7.55
N LEU A 35 -1.85 -5.82 7.10
CA LEU A 35 -0.59 -6.28 7.69
C LEU A 35 -0.52 -5.91 9.17
N LYS A 36 -0.71 -4.62 9.50
CA LYS A 36 -0.64 -4.12 10.89
C LYS A 36 -1.65 -4.83 11.80
N ASN A 37 -2.88 -5.02 11.33
CA ASN A 37 -3.93 -5.68 12.10
C ASN A 37 -3.58 -7.15 12.39
N ARG A 38 -3.07 -7.88 11.40
CA ARG A 38 -2.65 -9.28 11.57
C ARG A 38 -1.44 -9.41 12.50
N VAL A 39 -0.43 -8.54 12.36
CA VAL A 39 0.74 -8.50 13.26
C VAL A 39 0.32 -8.20 14.70
N ALA A 40 -0.66 -7.30 14.89
CA ALA A 40 -1.16 -6.96 16.22
C ALA A 40 -1.89 -8.12 16.92
N ASN A 41 -2.41 -9.08 16.15
CA ASN A 41 -3.06 -10.27 16.69
C ASN A 41 -2.07 -11.39 17.07
N ILE A 42 -0.78 -11.25 16.76
CA ILE A 42 0.25 -12.23 17.13
C ILE A 42 0.75 -11.89 18.54
N HIS A 43 0.52 -12.80 19.48
CA HIS A 43 0.98 -12.63 20.86
C HIS A 43 2.51 -12.45 20.92
N GLY A 44 2.97 -11.39 21.58
CA GLY A 44 4.39 -11.09 21.76
C GLY A 44 5.08 -10.48 20.53
N SER A 45 4.35 -10.15 19.47
CA SER A 45 4.92 -9.53 18.27
C SER A 45 5.58 -8.17 18.54
N PHE A 46 5.23 -7.49 19.62
CA PHE A 46 5.82 -6.21 20.01
C PHE A 46 6.83 -6.30 21.17
N ASN A 47 7.24 -7.51 21.57
CA ASN A 47 8.17 -7.69 22.69
C ASN A 47 9.60 -7.26 22.37
N SER A 48 9.98 -7.26 21.09
CA SER A 48 11.27 -6.78 20.60
C SER A 48 11.19 -6.41 19.11
N LEU A 49 12.21 -5.71 18.61
CA LEU A 49 12.33 -5.44 17.17
C LEU A 49 12.44 -6.73 16.35
N ASP A 50 13.16 -7.74 16.85
CA ASP A 50 13.30 -9.03 16.16
C ASP A 50 11.97 -9.80 16.11
N ALA A 51 11.19 -9.76 17.20
CA ALA A 51 9.86 -10.36 17.24
C ALA A 51 8.91 -9.66 16.26
N LEU A 52 8.96 -8.32 16.20
CA LEU A 52 8.16 -7.53 15.27
C LEU A 52 8.54 -7.83 13.81
N TRP A 53 9.84 -7.85 13.51
CA TRP A 53 10.35 -8.14 12.18
C TRP A 53 9.92 -9.54 11.72
N SER A 54 10.11 -10.55 12.57
CA SER A 54 9.70 -11.93 12.28
C SER A 54 8.19 -12.04 12.05
N ALA A 55 7.38 -11.35 12.88
CA ALA A 55 5.93 -11.32 12.72
C ALA A 55 5.50 -10.64 11.42
N VAL A 56 6.11 -9.51 11.07
CA VAL A 56 5.83 -8.78 9.81
C VAL A 56 6.13 -9.66 8.59
N GLN A 57 7.30 -10.31 8.55
CA GLN A 57 7.67 -11.20 7.45
C GLN A 57 6.67 -12.36 7.31
N ARG A 58 6.39 -13.05 8.42
CA ARG A 58 5.42 -14.16 8.42
C ARG A 58 4.04 -13.73 7.93
N VAL A 59 3.53 -12.60 8.41
CA VAL A 59 2.21 -12.11 7.99
C VAL A 59 2.24 -11.70 6.52
N TRP A 60 3.30 -11.04 6.06
CA TRP A 60 3.44 -10.65 4.66
C TRP A 60 3.39 -11.85 3.72
N ASP A 61 4.09 -12.94 4.05
CA ASP A 61 4.10 -14.17 3.26
C ASP A 61 2.75 -14.91 3.28
N ASP A 62 1.94 -14.71 4.32
CA ASP A 62 0.60 -15.28 4.48
C ASP A 62 -0.52 -14.45 3.81
N ILE A 63 -0.22 -13.22 3.37
CA ILE A 63 -1.18 -12.43 2.60
C ILE A 63 -1.35 -13.08 1.23
N SER A 64 -2.57 -13.55 0.96
CA SER A 64 -2.87 -14.22 -0.30
C SER A 64 -2.93 -13.24 -1.48
N LEU A 65 -2.68 -13.75 -2.70
CA LEU A 65 -2.87 -12.99 -3.93
C LEU A 65 -4.30 -12.43 -4.05
N ARG A 66 -5.30 -13.19 -3.59
CA ARG A 66 -6.71 -12.77 -3.57
C ARG A 66 -6.92 -11.54 -2.70
N GLU A 67 -6.25 -11.47 -1.55
CA GLU A 67 -6.33 -10.32 -0.65
C GLU A 67 -5.63 -9.10 -1.24
N ILE A 68 -4.45 -9.29 -1.84
CA ILE A 68 -3.77 -8.23 -2.58
C ILE A 68 -4.71 -7.68 -3.67
N GLN A 69 -5.26 -8.54 -4.52
CA GLN A 69 -6.17 -8.16 -5.61
C GLN A 69 -7.44 -7.47 -5.10
N LYS A 70 -8.01 -7.92 -3.97
CA LYS A 70 -9.16 -7.28 -3.33
C LYS A 70 -8.87 -5.83 -2.93
N HIS A 71 -7.64 -5.54 -2.51
CA HIS A 71 -7.24 -4.21 -2.07
C HIS A 71 -6.78 -3.32 -3.23
N THR A 72 -5.96 -3.86 -4.15
CA THR A 72 -5.44 -3.12 -5.30
C THR A 72 -6.51 -2.87 -6.36
N GLY A 73 -7.44 -3.81 -6.56
CA GLY A 73 -8.54 -3.71 -7.53
C GLY A 73 -9.60 -2.67 -7.19
N ARG A 74 -9.52 -2.01 -6.02
CA ARG A 74 -10.43 -0.90 -5.66
C ARG A 74 -9.97 0.44 -6.21
N MET A 75 -8.76 0.53 -6.78
CA MET A 75 -8.16 1.80 -7.17
C MET A 75 -8.98 2.55 -8.23
N ASP A 76 -9.57 1.84 -9.19
CA ASP A 76 -10.44 2.46 -10.20
C ASP A 76 -11.63 3.17 -9.54
N ASN A 77 -12.25 2.55 -8.55
CA ASN A 77 -13.34 3.16 -7.77
C ASN A 77 -12.86 4.37 -6.96
N CYS A 78 -11.65 4.32 -6.39
CA CYS A 78 -11.05 5.46 -5.68
C CYS A 78 -10.85 6.65 -6.62
N VAL A 79 -10.30 6.41 -7.82
CA VAL A 79 -10.09 7.45 -8.84
C VAL A 79 -11.42 8.05 -9.28
N GLU A 80 -12.42 7.22 -9.59
CA GLU A 80 -13.75 7.70 -9.94
C GLU A 80 -14.39 8.55 -8.84
N ALA A 81 -14.25 8.14 -7.58
CA ALA A 81 -14.79 8.89 -6.44
C ALA A 81 -14.13 10.27 -6.32
N VAL A 82 -12.81 10.36 -6.49
CA VAL A 82 -12.07 11.64 -6.45
C VAL A 82 -12.49 12.53 -7.62
N LEU A 83 -12.68 11.98 -8.81
CA LEU A 83 -13.17 12.72 -9.98
C LEU A 83 -14.58 13.28 -9.73
N LYS A 84 -15.50 12.46 -9.20
CA LYS A 84 -16.87 12.90 -8.83
C LYS A 84 -16.85 13.97 -7.75
N ALA A 85 -15.93 13.87 -6.79
CA ALA A 85 -15.71 14.85 -5.75
C ALA A 85 -14.91 16.08 -6.24
N LYS A 86 -14.58 16.21 -7.53
CA LYS A 86 -13.77 17.33 -8.08
C LYS A 86 -12.44 17.54 -7.34
N GLY A 87 -11.82 16.45 -6.89
CA GLY A 87 -10.56 16.48 -6.14
C GLY A 87 -10.70 16.66 -4.62
N TYR A 88 -11.92 16.79 -4.09
CA TYR A 88 -12.15 16.81 -2.63
C TYR A 88 -12.09 15.40 -2.01
N HIS A 89 -12.04 15.35 -0.67
CA HIS A 89 -11.97 14.12 0.10
C HIS A 89 -13.12 13.14 -0.21
N THR A 90 -12.79 11.85 -0.19
CA THR A 90 -13.75 10.76 -0.40
C THR A 90 -13.73 9.80 0.79
N GLN A 91 -14.69 8.87 0.82
CA GLN A 91 -14.81 7.83 1.85
C GLN A 91 -13.75 6.71 1.76
N PHE A 92 -12.94 6.72 0.71
CA PHE A 92 -11.86 5.76 0.49
C PHE A 92 -10.60 6.16 1.25
#